data_AF-A0A9X0CYQ9-F1
#
_entry.id   AF-A0A9X0CYQ9-F1
#
_cell.length_a   1.000
_cell.length_b   1.000
_cell.length_c   1.000
_cell.angle_alpha   90.00
_cell.angle_beta   90.00
_cell.angle_gamma   90.00
#
_symmetry.space_group_name_H-M   'P 1'
#
loop_
_entity.id
_entity.type
_entity.pdbx_description
1 polymer ?
#
loop_
_entity_poly.entity_id
_entity_poly.type
_entity_poly.pdbx_seq_one_letter_code
_entity_poly.pdbx_strand_id
1 'polypeptide(L)'
;MDPTKTSSSRQSIWSRFLVANLSEDLNKNVFVRKCVNRKMLELLTKDCRNEGYKKQECKRRHRRYHVSWCSQSGCKAEVSVVDKPERNDFWCPTCQNTSQETCDATLANTNCSKADFCMASWDKNVFARKCVNRKMLGMITKGCRNVGTNEWRCHRKRNYHVTACDQSGCRAEFSEIARPDNNNFWCPTCQGTSKESCDASLANTTCPKADFCMALWDNSVFARKCVNRKMLELMTRNCRNVGSKEWECNRKRKYHATACDQSGCIAKMPGNKFPKETPFQCPTCPMCKSPDECENKTTMTKCTKTTRCMVLRVDDTVNTKGIFARNCIRPRPH
;
A
#
# COMPACT_ATOMS: atom_id res chain seq x y z
N MET A 1 -11.80 74.08 72.46
CA MET A 1 -11.75 72.62 72.71
C MET A 1 -11.45 71.94 71.40
N ASP A 2 -10.19 71.53 71.24
CA ASP A 2 -9.87 70.31 70.51
C ASP A 2 -10.33 69.11 71.38
N PRO A 3 -10.64 67.94 70.79
CA PRO A 3 -9.60 66.92 70.76
C PRO A 3 -9.51 66.13 69.43
N THR A 4 -8.35 66.22 68.78
CA THR A 4 -7.28 65.18 68.70
C THR A 4 -7.70 63.70 68.59
N LYS A 5 -7.37 63.08 67.44
CA LYS A 5 -6.24 62.14 67.20
C LYS A 5 -6.32 60.76 67.86
N THR A 6 -6.25 59.73 67.00
CA THR A 6 -5.27 58.60 66.93
C THR A 6 -5.97 57.45 66.18
N SER A 7 -5.39 56.62 65.32
CA SER A 7 -4.04 56.40 64.80
C SER A 7 -4.22 55.72 63.43
N SER A 8 -3.55 56.15 62.37
CA SER A 8 -2.35 55.50 61.84
C SER A 8 -2.38 53.96 61.79
N SER A 9 -1.92 53.45 60.64
CA SER A 9 -1.26 52.15 60.52
C SER A 9 -2.19 50.92 60.55
N ARG A 10 -2.77 50.61 59.39
CA ARG A 10 -2.78 49.27 58.78
C ARG A 10 -3.51 49.36 57.43
N GLN A 11 -2.92 50.05 56.44
CA GLN A 11 -3.11 49.59 55.06
C GLN A 11 -2.56 48.17 55.05
N SER A 12 -3.49 47.24 55.04
CA SER A 12 -3.22 45.84 55.31
C SER A 12 -2.13 45.35 54.36
N ILE A 13 -1.20 44.55 54.89
CA ILE A 13 -0.12 43.89 54.14
C ILE A 13 -0.65 43.10 52.92
N TRP A 14 -1.97 42.88 52.87
CA TRP A 14 -2.73 42.28 51.77
C TRP A 14 -2.75 43.12 50.48
N SER A 15 -2.49 44.43 50.53
CA SER A 15 -2.46 45.28 49.31
C SER A 15 -1.28 44.99 48.36
N ARG A 16 -0.33 44.15 48.77
CA ARG A 16 0.91 43.89 47.99
C ARG A 16 0.93 42.55 47.25
N PHE A 17 -0.10 41.73 47.43
CA PHE A 17 -0.15 40.39 46.85
C PHE A 17 -1.20 40.33 45.75
N LEU A 18 -0.77 39.92 44.56
CA LEU A 18 -1.61 39.64 43.42
C LEU A 18 -1.91 38.14 43.39
N VAL A 19 -3.13 37.76 43.05
CA VAL A 19 -3.45 36.37 42.77
C VAL A 19 -3.08 36.10 41.32
N ALA A 20 -2.14 35.20 41.08
CA ALA A 20 -1.74 34.77 39.74
C ALA A 20 -2.13 33.31 39.51
N ASN A 21 -2.67 33.05 38.32
CA ASN A 21 -2.89 31.70 37.82
C ASN A 21 -1.83 31.38 36.78
N LEU A 22 -1.12 30.27 37.00
CA LEU A 22 -0.16 29.70 36.06
C LEU A 22 -0.78 28.45 35.46
N SER A 23 -0.91 28.42 34.13
CA SER A 23 -1.27 27.21 33.39
C SER A 23 -0.03 26.68 32.67
N GLU A 24 0.52 25.56 33.13
CA GLU A 24 1.60 24.89 32.42
C GLU A 24 1.01 23.96 31.34
N ASP A 25 1.29 24.29 30.07
CA ASP A 25 1.03 23.45 28.90
C ASP A 25 -0.47 23.35 28.53
N LEU A 26 -0.84 23.92 27.36
CA LEU A 26 -2.22 23.93 26.81
C LEU A 26 -2.86 22.53 26.69
N ASN A 27 -2.07 21.47 26.78
CA ASN A 27 -2.52 20.08 26.67
C ASN A 27 -2.67 19.35 28.02
N LYS A 28 -2.23 19.91 29.15
CA LYS A 28 -2.19 19.19 30.43
C LYS A 28 -3.06 19.77 31.55
N ASN A 29 -3.76 20.89 31.32
CA ASN A 29 -4.72 21.48 32.27
C ASN A 29 -4.24 21.50 33.74
N VAL A 30 -2.95 21.77 33.97
CA VAL A 30 -2.40 21.94 35.33
C VAL A 30 -2.49 23.41 35.68
N PHE A 31 -3.39 23.77 36.58
CA PHE A 31 -3.56 25.13 37.07
C PHE A 31 -2.95 25.27 38.46
N VAL A 32 -1.99 26.18 38.60
CA VAL A 32 -1.40 26.52 39.90
C VAL A 32 -1.84 27.94 40.25
N ARG A 33 -2.60 28.08 41.34
CA ARG A 33 -3.00 29.38 41.89
C ARG A 33 -2.03 29.77 42.99
N LYS A 34 -1.39 30.93 42.88
CA LYS A 34 -0.49 31.45 43.93
C LYS A 34 -0.72 32.93 44.16
N CYS A 35 -0.66 33.33 45.43
CA CYS A 35 -0.44 34.72 45.80
C CYS A 35 1.03 35.05 45.52
N VAL A 36 1.26 36.04 44.67
CA VAL A 36 2.60 36.50 44.28
C VAL A 36 2.72 37.99 44.58
N ASN A 37 3.91 38.45 44.95
CA ASN A 37 4.17 39.88 45.03
C ASN A 37 4.45 40.47 43.63
N ARG A 38 4.40 41.80 43.51
CA ARG A 38 4.61 42.51 42.23
C ARG A 38 5.93 42.16 41.54
N LYS A 39 7.04 42.07 42.29
CA LYS A 39 8.37 41.76 41.76
C LYS A 39 8.42 40.34 41.17
N MET A 40 7.72 39.40 41.79
CA MET A 40 7.61 38.02 41.30
C MET A 40 6.74 37.93 40.04
N LEU A 41 5.68 38.74 39.93
CA LEU A 41 4.90 38.85 38.71
C LEU A 41 5.75 39.34 37.55
N GLU A 42 6.52 40.42 37.73
CA GLU A 42 7.44 40.97 36.71
C GLU A 42 8.47 39.95 36.21
N LEU A 43 8.98 39.08 37.11
CA LEU A 43 9.89 38.00 36.73
C LEU A 43 9.20 36.87 35.94
N LEU A 44 7.91 36.62 36.19
CA LEU A 44 7.12 35.62 35.47
C LEU A 44 6.66 36.15 34.10
N THR A 45 6.51 37.47 33.97
CA THR A 45 6.00 38.13 32.76
C THR A 45 7.08 38.65 31.81
N LYS A 46 8.37 38.60 32.22
CA LYS A 46 9.50 39.22 31.51
C LYS A 46 9.64 38.78 30.04
N ASP A 47 9.36 37.51 29.74
CA ASP A 47 9.53 36.91 28.41
C ASP A 47 8.19 36.62 27.72
N CYS A 48 7.16 37.41 28.02
CA CYS A 48 5.80 37.17 27.55
C CYS A 48 5.35 38.17 26.50
N ARG A 49 4.49 37.69 25.58
CA ARG A 49 3.82 38.52 24.59
C ARG A 49 2.48 38.98 25.16
N ASN A 50 2.20 40.29 25.05
CA ASN A 50 0.94 40.86 25.52
C ASN A 50 -0.22 40.39 24.65
N GLU A 51 -1.25 39.81 25.27
CA GLU A 51 -2.54 39.49 24.63
C GLU A 51 -3.67 40.42 25.12
N GLY A 52 -3.37 41.39 25.98
CA GLY A 52 -4.34 42.33 26.54
C GLY A 52 -3.92 42.90 27.90
N TYR A 53 -4.77 43.70 28.52
CA TYR A 53 -4.43 44.49 29.72
C TYR A 53 -4.12 43.68 31.00
N LYS A 54 -4.43 42.36 31.05
CA LYS A 54 -4.21 41.48 32.22
C LYS A 54 -3.91 40.02 31.86
N LYS A 55 -3.46 39.75 30.63
CA LYS A 55 -3.21 38.40 30.10
C LYS A 55 -1.96 38.40 29.23
N GLN A 56 -1.08 37.42 29.46
CA GLN A 56 0.13 37.25 28.67
C GLN A 56 0.40 35.78 28.33
N GLU A 57 0.86 35.53 27.10
CA GLU A 57 1.40 34.25 26.67
C GLU A 57 2.93 34.27 26.88
N CYS A 58 3.42 33.34 27.68
CA CYS A 58 4.80 33.32 28.13
C CYS A 58 5.55 32.10 27.61
N LYS A 59 6.83 32.26 27.27
CA LYS A 59 7.68 31.16 26.80
C LYS A 59 8.94 31.05 27.63
N ARG A 60 9.12 29.93 28.34
CA ARG A 60 10.35 29.66 29.12
C ARG A 60 10.74 28.19 28.99
N ARG A 61 12.03 27.92 28.66
CA ARG A 61 12.61 26.56 28.54
C ARG A 61 11.72 25.57 27.75
N HIS A 62 11.31 25.95 26.54
CA HIS A 62 10.47 25.13 25.64
C HIS A 62 9.03 24.83 26.10
N ARG A 63 8.53 25.48 27.17
CA ARG A 63 7.12 25.41 27.57
C ARG A 63 6.42 26.74 27.35
N ARG A 64 5.18 26.67 26.87
CA ARG A 64 4.26 27.80 26.78
C ARG A 64 3.34 27.77 28.00
N TYR A 65 3.14 28.92 28.62
CA TYR A 65 2.23 29.06 29.75
C TYR A 65 1.47 30.38 29.65
N HIS A 66 0.26 30.41 30.20
CA HIS A 66 -0.50 31.66 30.34
C HIS A 66 -0.46 32.13 31.78
N VAL A 67 -0.30 33.44 31.94
CA VAL A 67 -0.39 34.12 33.23
C VAL A 67 -1.57 35.10 33.17
N SER A 68 -2.49 34.97 34.12
CA SER A 68 -3.50 35.98 34.40
C SER A 68 -3.44 36.39 35.86
N TRP A 69 -3.72 37.67 36.13
CA TRP A 69 -3.68 38.22 37.48
C TRP A 69 -4.80 39.25 37.70
N CYS A 70 -5.11 39.48 38.97
CA CYS A 70 -6.08 40.50 39.38
C CYS A 70 -5.60 41.20 40.67
N SER A 71 -6.00 42.46 40.83
CA SER A 71 -5.46 43.39 41.83
C SER A 71 -6.38 43.66 43.02
N GLN A 72 -7.58 43.08 43.05
CA GLN A 72 -8.56 43.30 44.12
C GLN A 72 -8.55 42.13 45.12
N SER A 73 -8.69 42.39 46.41
CA SER A 73 -8.86 41.31 47.38
C SER A 73 -10.11 40.48 47.02
N GLY A 74 -10.00 39.15 47.06
CA GLY A 74 -11.10 38.23 46.71
C GLY A 74 -11.33 38.04 45.21
N CYS A 75 -10.55 38.68 44.34
CA CYS A 75 -10.69 38.47 42.89
C CYS A 75 -10.19 37.08 42.47
N LYS A 76 -10.93 36.46 41.55
CA LYS A 76 -10.50 35.24 40.88
C LYS A 76 -9.91 35.66 39.53
N ALA A 77 -8.60 35.55 39.39
CA ALA A 77 -7.98 35.71 38.09
C ALA A 77 -8.57 34.64 37.17
N GLU A 78 -9.18 35.03 36.06
CA GLU A 78 -9.68 34.07 35.09
C GLU A 78 -8.55 33.80 34.11
N VAL A 79 -8.11 32.55 34.04
CA VAL A 79 -7.53 32.07 32.80
C VAL A 79 -8.76 31.73 32.01
N SER A 80 -9.03 32.46 30.92
CA SER A 80 -9.83 31.85 29.86
C SER A 80 -9.07 30.57 29.56
N VAL A 81 -9.58 29.44 30.05
CA VAL A 81 -9.56 28.23 29.23
C VAL A 81 -9.98 28.82 27.90
N VAL A 82 -9.09 28.80 26.90
CA VAL A 82 -9.60 28.85 25.55
C VAL A 82 -10.55 27.68 25.59
N ASP A 83 -11.84 27.97 25.86
CA ASP A 83 -12.91 27.02 25.72
C ASP A 83 -12.56 26.47 24.36
N LYS A 84 -12.08 25.22 24.34
CA LYS A 84 -11.90 24.53 23.08
C LYS A 84 -13.26 24.76 22.46
N PRO A 85 -13.36 25.53 21.36
CA PRO A 85 -14.64 25.82 20.75
C PRO A 85 -15.29 24.47 20.67
N GLU A 86 -16.44 24.36 21.34
CA GLU A 86 -17.22 23.15 21.56
C GLU A 86 -16.80 22.12 20.52
N ARG A 87 -15.86 21.22 20.87
CA ARG A 87 -15.13 20.43 19.87
C ARG A 87 -16.02 19.25 19.45
N ASN A 88 -17.27 19.55 19.14
CA ASN A 88 -18.33 18.60 18.92
C ASN A 88 -18.30 18.01 17.51
N ASP A 89 -17.50 18.55 16.59
CA ASP A 89 -17.62 18.16 15.18
C ASP A 89 -16.36 17.55 14.59
N PHE A 90 -15.37 17.10 15.40
CA PHE A 90 -14.28 16.30 14.84
C PHE A 90 -14.74 14.85 14.64
N TRP A 91 -14.99 14.47 13.40
CA TRP A 91 -15.39 13.14 13.00
C TRP A 91 -14.44 12.61 11.92
N CYS A 92 -14.37 11.30 11.76
CA CYS A 92 -13.62 10.68 10.68
C CYS A 92 -14.43 9.56 10.03
N PRO A 93 -14.22 9.32 8.72
CA PRO A 93 -14.65 8.08 8.09
C PRO A 93 -13.80 6.92 8.65
N THR A 94 -14.40 6.03 9.43
CA THR A 94 -13.72 4.85 10.00
C THR A 94 -14.20 3.57 9.36
N CYS A 95 -13.29 2.60 9.26
CA CYS A 95 -13.57 1.26 8.75
C CYS A 95 -12.38 0.36 9.07
N GLN A 96 -12.59 -0.95 9.00
CA GLN A 96 -11.51 -1.93 9.07
C GLN A 96 -11.85 -3.11 8.17
N ASN A 97 -11.03 -3.34 7.15
CA ASN A 97 -11.25 -4.41 6.19
C ASN A 97 -9.92 -4.95 5.66
N THR A 98 -9.97 -5.87 4.70
CA THR A 98 -8.79 -6.48 4.08
C THR A 98 -8.20 -5.64 2.95
N SER A 99 -8.98 -4.71 2.39
CA SER A 99 -8.53 -3.80 1.33
C SER A 99 -9.05 -2.38 1.53
N GLN A 100 -8.50 -1.41 0.80
CA GLN A 100 -8.96 -0.03 0.86
C GLN A 100 -10.41 0.08 0.32
N GLU A 101 -10.70 -0.55 -0.81
CA GLU A 101 -12.00 -0.48 -1.52
C GLU A 101 -13.14 -1.03 -0.65
N THR A 102 -12.89 -2.17 -0.03
CA THR A 102 -13.87 -2.83 0.86
C THR A 102 -14.09 -2.03 2.15
N CYS A 103 -13.07 -1.32 2.62
CA CYS A 103 -13.17 -0.39 3.75
C CYS A 103 -13.96 0.86 3.34
N ASP A 104 -13.69 1.39 2.15
CA ASP A 104 -14.31 2.60 1.63
C ASP A 104 -15.81 2.37 1.26
N ALA A 105 -16.18 1.13 0.92
CA ALA A 105 -17.58 0.71 0.76
C ALA A 105 -18.36 0.55 2.07
N THR A 106 -17.66 0.47 3.22
CA THR A 106 -18.24 0.20 4.55
C THR A 106 -17.94 1.31 5.55
N LEU A 107 -17.76 2.54 5.07
CA LEU A 107 -17.40 3.68 5.91
C LEU A 107 -18.48 4.02 6.93
N ALA A 108 -18.07 4.14 8.18
CA ALA A 108 -18.87 4.72 9.24
C ALA A 108 -18.35 6.10 9.61
N ASN A 109 -19.20 7.11 9.50
CA ASN A 109 -18.88 8.45 10.01
C ASN A 109 -18.89 8.40 11.53
N THR A 110 -17.71 8.53 12.13
CA THR A 110 -17.50 8.32 13.57
C THR A 110 -17.10 9.62 14.23
N ASN A 111 -17.86 10.06 15.23
CA ASN A 111 -17.51 11.22 16.05
C ASN A 111 -16.36 10.88 16.99
N CYS A 112 -15.36 11.74 17.02
CA CYS A 112 -14.06 11.45 17.62
C CYS A 112 -13.65 12.54 18.63
N SER A 113 -14.35 12.51 19.77
CA SER A 113 -14.25 13.48 20.87
C SER A 113 -12.85 13.71 21.45
N LYS A 114 -11.93 12.75 21.28
CA LYS A 114 -10.54 12.83 21.77
C LYS A 114 -9.49 12.75 20.68
N ALA A 115 -9.87 12.78 19.41
CA ALA A 115 -8.94 12.69 18.31
C ALA A 115 -8.48 14.08 17.84
N ASP A 116 -7.31 14.08 17.22
CA ASP A 116 -6.73 15.24 16.54
C ASP A 116 -6.54 14.97 15.04
N PHE A 117 -6.63 13.70 14.62
CA PHE A 117 -6.36 13.27 13.26
C PHE A 117 -7.27 12.12 12.84
N CYS A 118 -7.63 12.10 11.56
CA CYS A 118 -8.10 10.92 10.86
C CYS A 118 -6.88 10.21 10.28
N MET A 119 -6.70 8.94 10.62
CA MET A 119 -5.55 8.14 10.19
C MET A 119 -6.03 6.98 9.31
N ALA A 120 -5.31 6.73 8.22
CA ALA A 120 -5.39 5.46 7.51
C ALA A 120 -4.10 4.68 7.75
N SER A 121 -4.24 3.38 8.04
CA SER A 121 -3.13 2.45 8.21
C SER A 121 -3.34 1.22 7.35
N TRP A 122 -2.28 0.75 6.71
CA TRP A 122 -2.34 -0.39 5.82
C TRP A 122 -1.17 -1.34 6.04
N ASP A 123 -1.47 -2.60 6.30
CA ASP A 123 -0.50 -3.71 6.28
C ASP A 123 -0.88 -4.76 5.21
N LYS A 124 -0.09 -5.83 5.05
CA LYS A 124 -0.34 -6.88 4.02
C LYS A 124 -1.74 -7.51 4.09
N ASN A 125 -2.43 -7.47 5.23
CA ASN A 125 -3.67 -8.19 5.48
C ASN A 125 -4.84 -7.29 5.92
N VAL A 126 -4.56 -6.10 6.45
CA VAL A 126 -5.56 -5.22 7.07
C VAL A 126 -5.34 -3.78 6.62
N PHE A 127 -6.41 -3.19 6.13
CA PHE A 127 -6.56 -1.77 5.92
C PHE A 127 -7.55 -1.21 6.94
N ALA A 128 -7.20 -0.11 7.59
CA ALA A 128 -8.08 0.50 8.58
C ALA A 128 -8.01 2.03 8.55
N ARG A 129 -9.18 2.66 8.72
CA ARG A 129 -9.30 4.09 9.02
C ARG A 129 -9.76 4.27 10.45
N LYS A 130 -9.03 5.07 11.23
CA LYS A 130 -9.28 5.25 12.66
C LYS A 130 -9.06 6.69 13.09
N CYS A 131 -9.77 7.06 14.15
CA CYS A 131 -9.51 8.30 14.86
C CYS A 131 -8.32 8.14 15.78
N VAL A 132 -7.38 9.08 15.72
CA VAL A 132 -6.19 9.07 16.58
C VAL A 132 -5.91 10.46 17.12
N ASN A 133 -5.38 10.51 18.34
CA ASN A 133 -4.82 11.74 18.88
C ASN A 133 -3.32 11.82 18.61
N ARG A 134 -2.75 13.00 18.86
CA ARG A 134 -1.32 13.25 18.63
C ARG A 134 -0.40 12.26 19.35
N LYS A 135 -0.76 11.84 20.56
CA LYS A 135 0.02 10.87 21.34
C LYS A 135 -0.01 9.47 20.71
N MET A 136 -1.19 9.01 20.28
CA MET A 136 -1.36 7.73 19.59
C MET A 136 -0.62 7.71 18.27
N LEU A 137 -0.77 8.75 17.45
CA LEU A 137 -0.05 8.87 16.18
C LEU A 137 1.46 8.78 16.41
N GLY A 138 2.00 9.52 17.38
CA GLY A 138 3.42 9.46 17.74
C GLY A 138 3.90 8.09 18.24
N MET A 139 3.04 7.30 18.89
CA MET A 139 3.37 5.91 19.27
C MET A 139 3.38 4.96 18.07
N ILE A 140 2.40 5.11 17.17
CA ILE A 140 2.24 4.28 15.96
C ILE A 140 3.39 4.54 14.97
N THR A 141 3.78 5.80 14.81
CA THR A 141 4.85 6.21 13.87
C THR A 141 6.24 6.20 14.49
N LYS A 142 6.37 5.81 15.78
CA LYS A 142 7.66 5.77 16.48
C LYS A 142 8.64 4.83 15.77
N GLY A 143 9.75 5.38 15.28
CA GLY A 143 10.77 4.61 14.56
C GLY A 143 10.37 4.21 13.14
N CYS A 144 9.34 4.83 12.57
CA CYS A 144 9.01 4.71 11.16
C CYS A 144 9.77 5.74 10.33
N ARG A 145 10.01 5.43 9.06
CA ARG A 145 10.59 6.36 8.09
C ARG A 145 9.47 7.27 7.59
N ASN A 146 9.63 8.58 7.72
CA ASN A 146 8.76 9.53 7.03
C ASN A 146 9.06 9.46 5.52
N VAL A 147 8.01 9.32 4.71
CA VAL A 147 8.10 9.16 3.25
C VAL A 147 7.35 10.24 2.47
N GLY A 148 6.66 11.15 3.17
CA GLY A 148 5.83 12.18 2.57
C GLY A 148 5.17 13.07 3.63
N THR A 149 4.35 14.02 3.17
CA THR A 149 3.59 14.90 4.05
C THR A 149 2.59 14.10 4.86
N ASN A 150 2.84 13.97 6.17
CA ASN A 150 2.05 13.15 7.09
C ASN A 150 1.93 11.67 6.66
N GLU A 151 2.97 11.13 6.02
CA GLU A 151 3.02 9.71 5.62
C GLU A 151 4.28 9.02 6.17
N TRP A 152 4.09 7.82 6.72
CA TRP A 152 5.13 7.02 7.34
C TRP A 152 5.12 5.57 6.88
N ARG A 153 6.30 5.03 6.61
CA ARG A 153 6.55 3.60 6.34
C ARG A 153 7.26 2.97 7.53
N CYS A 154 6.63 1.94 8.09
CA CYS A 154 7.06 1.29 9.32
C CYS A 154 7.52 -0.15 9.05
N HIS A 155 8.74 -0.49 9.49
CA HIS A 155 9.35 -1.81 9.36
C HIS A 155 9.65 -2.42 10.74
N ARG A 156 8.60 -2.62 11.56
CA ARG A 156 8.72 -3.22 12.90
C ARG A 156 8.39 -4.72 12.86
N LYS A 157 7.48 -5.20 13.71
CA LYS A 157 7.00 -6.60 13.70
C LYS A 157 6.22 -6.94 12.43
N ARG A 158 5.63 -5.93 11.79
CA ARG A 158 4.94 -6.01 10.49
C ARG A 158 5.32 -4.78 9.68
N ASN A 159 5.31 -4.93 8.36
CA ASN A 159 5.45 -3.82 7.43
C ASN A 159 4.09 -3.15 7.29
N TYR A 160 3.98 -1.89 7.69
CA TYR A 160 2.74 -1.13 7.55
C TYR A 160 3.01 0.32 7.14
N HIS A 161 2.07 0.91 6.40
CA HIS A 161 2.05 2.31 6.01
C HIS A 161 1.00 3.05 6.82
N VAL A 162 1.28 4.30 7.15
CA VAL A 162 0.39 5.18 7.90
C VAL A 162 0.33 6.54 7.23
N THR A 163 -0.86 7.08 7.03
CA THR A 163 -1.11 8.46 6.62
C THR A 163 -2.11 9.09 7.56
N ALA A 164 -2.00 10.40 7.79
CA ALA A 164 -2.90 11.14 8.67
C ALA A 164 -3.24 12.53 8.13
N CYS A 165 -4.46 12.98 8.38
CA CYS A 165 -4.91 14.34 8.11
C CYS A 165 -5.64 14.90 9.34
N ASP A 166 -5.62 16.21 9.51
CA ASP A 166 -6.08 16.93 10.71
C ASP A 166 -7.40 17.69 10.50
N GLN A 167 -7.99 17.61 9.31
CA GLN A 167 -9.30 18.18 9.01
C GLN A 167 -10.42 17.20 9.44
N SER A 168 -11.52 17.72 9.98
CA SER A 168 -12.68 16.86 10.27
C SER A 168 -13.27 16.29 8.98
N GLY A 169 -13.68 15.03 9.00
CA GLY A 169 -14.20 14.31 7.83
C GLY A 169 -13.15 13.97 6.77
N CYS A 170 -11.88 14.31 7.00
CA CYS A 170 -10.85 14.10 5.99
C CYS A 170 -10.57 12.60 5.79
N ARG A 171 -10.44 12.23 4.52
CA ARG A 171 -10.05 10.89 4.13
C ARG A 171 -8.54 10.88 3.95
N ALA A 172 -7.81 10.43 4.96
CA ALA A 172 -6.36 10.33 4.87
C ALA A 172 -5.99 9.43 3.69
N GLU A 173 -5.26 9.99 2.73
CA GLU A 173 -4.84 9.30 1.51
C GLU A 173 -3.34 9.06 1.55
N PHE A 174 -2.91 7.93 0.99
CA PHE A 174 -1.50 7.67 0.79
C PHE A 174 -1.06 8.43 -0.45
N SER A 175 -0.04 9.28 -0.33
CA SER A 175 0.59 9.93 -1.47
C SER A 175 1.08 8.83 -2.39
N GLU A 176 0.73 8.87 -3.67
CA GLU A 176 0.87 7.80 -4.65
C GLU A 176 2.23 7.05 -4.63
N ILE A 177 2.36 6.09 -3.72
CA ILE A 177 3.32 4.99 -3.76
C ILE A 177 2.56 3.77 -3.24
N ALA A 178 1.85 3.14 -4.19
CA ALA A 178 1.04 1.93 -4.09
C ALA A 178 -0.45 2.12 -3.74
N ARG A 179 -1.25 2.70 -4.64
CA ARG A 179 -2.56 2.10 -4.94
C ARG A 179 -2.41 1.32 -6.23
N PRO A 180 -2.46 -0.03 -6.25
CA PRO A 180 -2.80 -0.75 -7.47
C PRO A 180 -4.32 -0.86 -7.51
N ASP A 181 -4.98 0.28 -7.61
CA ASP A 181 -6.38 0.36 -7.98
C ASP A 181 -6.50 1.48 -9.01
N ASN A 182 -5.75 1.28 -10.09
CA ASN A 182 -6.17 1.76 -11.38
C ASN A 182 -6.44 0.48 -12.17
N ASN A 183 -7.65 0.35 -12.69
CA ASN A 183 -8.18 -0.75 -13.52
C ASN A 183 -7.42 -0.96 -14.86
N ASN A 184 -6.14 -0.61 -14.91
CA ASN A 184 -5.29 -0.59 -16.08
C ASN A 184 -4.05 -1.48 -15.91
N PHE A 185 -3.93 -2.29 -14.84
CA PHE A 185 -2.90 -3.32 -14.83
C PHE A 185 -3.31 -4.42 -15.80
N TRP A 186 -2.61 -4.50 -16.93
CA TRP A 186 -2.81 -5.52 -17.95
C TRP A 186 -1.47 -6.18 -18.25
N CYS A 187 -1.52 -7.43 -18.69
CA CYS A 187 -0.34 -8.14 -19.13
C CYS A 187 -0.56 -8.76 -20.51
N PRO A 188 0.49 -8.84 -21.33
CA PRO A 188 0.49 -9.75 -22.47
C PRO A 188 0.46 -11.20 -21.96
N THR A 189 -0.65 -11.90 -22.17
CA THR A 189 -0.81 -13.31 -21.79
C THR A 189 -0.83 -14.19 -23.03
N CYS A 190 -0.36 -15.41 -22.87
CA CYS A 190 -0.41 -16.45 -23.90
C CYS A 190 -0.04 -17.80 -23.28
N GLN A 191 -0.31 -18.87 -24.02
CA GLN A 191 0.14 -20.22 -23.66
C GLN A 191 0.43 -21.00 -24.95
N GLY A 192 1.60 -21.62 -25.00
CA GLY A 192 2.03 -22.42 -26.14
C GLY A 192 3.04 -23.49 -25.73
N THR A 193 3.46 -24.30 -26.70
CA THR A 193 4.52 -25.30 -26.50
C THR A 193 5.93 -24.69 -26.65
N SER A 194 6.01 -23.53 -27.30
CA SER A 194 7.23 -22.75 -27.50
C SER A 194 6.96 -21.27 -27.26
N LYS A 195 8.03 -20.47 -27.20
CA LYS A 195 7.92 -19.01 -27.10
C LYS A 195 7.21 -18.47 -28.33
N GLU A 196 7.58 -18.97 -29.50
CA GLU A 196 7.06 -18.56 -30.81
C GLU A 196 5.56 -18.85 -30.90
N SER A 197 5.13 -20.03 -30.45
CA SER A 197 3.71 -20.39 -30.35
C SER A 197 2.93 -19.48 -29.41
N CYS A 198 3.53 -19.07 -28.30
CA CYS A 198 2.93 -18.13 -27.35
C CYS A 198 2.89 -16.70 -27.90
N ASP A 199 3.99 -16.24 -28.51
CA ASP A 199 4.10 -14.92 -29.13
C ASP A 199 3.09 -14.76 -30.29
N ALA A 200 2.80 -15.83 -31.03
CA ALA A 200 1.78 -15.85 -32.08
C ALA A 200 0.33 -15.76 -31.54
N SER A 201 0.12 -16.09 -30.27
CA SER A 201 -1.20 -16.07 -29.58
C SER A 201 -1.28 -15.02 -28.48
N LEU A 202 -0.38 -14.03 -28.52
CA LEU A 202 -0.28 -12.99 -27.50
C LEU A 202 -1.56 -12.14 -27.44
N ALA A 203 -2.18 -12.08 -26.26
CA ALA A 203 -3.36 -11.26 -26.01
C ALA A 203 -3.11 -10.32 -24.83
N ASN A 204 -3.54 -9.07 -24.96
CA ASN A 204 -3.50 -8.12 -23.85
C ASN A 204 -4.68 -8.42 -22.92
N THR A 205 -4.39 -8.77 -21.67
CA THR A 205 -5.40 -9.15 -20.69
C THR A 205 -5.34 -8.21 -19.49
N THR A 206 -6.46 -7.56 -19.19
CA THR A 206 -6.62 -6.76 -17.97
C THR A 206 -6.70 -7.67 -16.76
N CYS A 207 -5.93 -7.36 -15.72
CA CYS A 207 -5.67 -8.23 -14.59
C CYS A 207 -5.93 -7.52 -13.26
N PRO A 208 -7.20 -7.42 -12.85
CA PRO A 208 -7.65 -6.59 -11.73
C PRO A 208 -7.13 -7.04 -10.36
N LYS A 209 -6.57 -8.25 -10.25
CA LYS A 209 -6.03 -8.79 -8.99
C LYS A 209 -4.56 -9.17 -9.11
N ALA A 210 -3.85 -8.71 -10.13
CA ALA A 210 -2.45 -9.06 -10.35
C ALA A 210 -1.53 -7.90 -10.02
N ASP A 211 -0.35 -8.24 -9.50
CA ASP A 211 0.71 -7.28 -9.19
C ASP A 211 1.86 -7.39 -10.20
N PHE A 212 1.91 -8.49 -10.96
CA PHE A 212 3.02 -8.83 -11.84
C PHE A 212 2.54 -9.51 -13.13
N CYS A 213 3.25 -9.22 -14.22
CA CYS A 213 3.24 -10.03 -15.43
C CYS A 213 4.37 -11.05 -15.33
N MET A 214 4.06 -12.33 -15.51
CA MET A 214 5.02 -13.41 -15.36
C MET A 214 5.13 -14.22 -16.65
N ALA A 215 6.34 -14.57 -17.04
CA ALA A 215 6.61 -15.62 -18.01
C ALA A 215 7.08 -16.88 -17.25
N LEU A 216 6.51 -18.02 -17.59
CA LEU A 216 6.88 -19.33 -17.04
C LEU A 216 7.10 -20.31 -18.16
N TRP A 217 8.17 -21.09 -18.07
CA TRP A 217 8.51 -22.04 -19.11
C TRP A 217 9.19 -23.29 -18.60
N ASP A 218 8.88 -24.40 -19.23
CA ASP A 218 9.56 -25.68 -19.09
C ASP A 218 9.87 -26.28 -20.47
N ASN A 219 10.31 -27.52 -20.52
CA ASN A 219 10.67 -28.20 -21.79
C ASN A 219 9.48 -28.41 -22.75
N SER A 220 8.24 -28.19 -22.30
CA SER A 220 7.02 -28.55 -23.04
C SER A 220 5.98 -27.43 -23.11
N VAL A 221 6.06 -26.45 -22.22
CA VAL A 221 5.07 -25.38 -22.09
C VAL A 221 5.80 -24.07 -21.87
N PHE A 222 5.36 -23.04 -22.60
CA PHE A 222 5.70 -21.65 -22.38
C PHE A 222 4.40 -20.87 -22.17
N ALA A 223 4.32 -20.06 -21.11
CA ALA A 223 3.13 -19.29 -20.81
C ALA A 223 3.48 -17.91 -20.23
N ARG A 224 2.67 -16.91 -20.59
CA ARG A 224 2.64 -15.61 -19.92
C ARG A 224 1.33 -15.44 -19.19
N LYS A 225 1.40 -15.08 -17.90
CA LYS A 225 0.23 -15.01 -17.02
C LYS A 225 0.31 -13.80 -16.10
N CYS A 226 -0.88 -13.35 -15.71
CA CYS A 226 -1.05 -12.40 -14.62
C CYS A 226 -0.96 -13.11 -13.28
N VAL A 227 -0.16 -12.58 -12.37
CA VAL A 227 0.04 -13.17 -11.05
C VAL A 227 0.05 -12.11 -9.98
N ASN A 228 -0.54 -12.43 -8.84
CA ASN A 228 -0.40 -11.62 -7.63
C ASN A 228 0.82 -12.06 -6.82
N ARG A 229 1.20 -11.23 -5.86
CA ARG A 229 2.35 -11.47 -4.99
C ARG A 229 2.26 -12.81 -4.27
N LYS A 230 1.08 -13.21 -3.78
CA LYS A 230 0.88 -14.49 -3.08
C LYS A 230 1.14 -15.69 -4.00
N MET A 231 0.66 -15.63 -5.24
CA MET A 231 0.86 -16.67 -6.24
C MET A 231 2.33 -16.75 -6.68
N LEU A 232 2.97 -15.60 -6.89
CA LEU A 232 4.40 -15.53 -7.19
C LEU A 232 5.24 -16.13 -6.06
N GLU A 233 4.98 -15.75 -4.80
CA GLU A 233 5.64 -16.32 -3.62
C GLU A 233 5.45 -17.86 -3.56
N LEU A 234 4.26 -18.36 -3.87
CA LEU A 234 3.97 -19.81 -3.82
C LEU A 234 4.69 -20.60 -4.92
N MET A 235 4.76 -20.04 -6.13
CA MET A 235 5.45 -20.67 -7.27
C MET A 235 6.98 -20.57 -7.17
N THR A 236 7.51 -19.57 -6.45
CA THR A 236 8.95 -19.33 -6.36
C THR A 236 9.57 -19.77 -5.02
N ARG A 237 8.77 -20.17 -4.03
CA ARG A 237 9.20 -20.46 -2.64
C ARG A 237 10.43 -21.36 -2.51
N ASN A 238 10.54 -22.38 -3.35
CA ASN A 238 11.66 -23.35 -3.30
C ASN A 238 12.46 -23.35 -4.61
N CYS A 239 12.52 -22.19 -5.28
CA CYS A 239 13.29 -22.03 -6.50
C CYS A 239 14.60 -21.34 -6.20
N ARG A 240 15.64 -21.69 -6.95
CA ARG A 240 16.90 -20.96 -6.93
C ARG A 240 16.66 -19.62 -7.62
N ASN A 241 16.84 -18.53 -6.88
CA ASN A 241 16.88 -17.20 -7.47
C ASN A 241 18.21 -17.06 -8.25
N VAL A 242 18.12 -16.78 -9.55
CA VAL A 242 19.28 -16.67 -10.45
C VAL A 242 19.46 -15.25 -11.00
N GLY A 243 18.57 -14.33 -10.64
CA GLY A 243 18.58 -12.93 -11.08
C GLY A 243 17.49 -12.11 -10.39
N SER A 244 17.53 -10.78 -10.51
CA SER A 244 16.68 -9.86 -9.72
C SER A 244 15.18 -10.21 -9.71
N LYS A 245 14.65 -10.79 -10.80
CA LYS A 245 13.28 -11.31 -10.90
C LYS A 245 13.24 -12.60 -11.72
N GLU A 246 14.22 -13.48 -11.53
CA GLU A 246 14.36 -14.74 -12.26
C GLU A 246 14.56 -15.91 -11.31
N TRP A 247 13.83 -17.00 -11.56
CA TRP A 247 13.86 -18.20 -10.75
C TRP A 247 14.04 -19.44 -11.63
N GLU A 248 14.92 -20.33 -11.17
CA GLU A 248 15.05 -21.71 -11.67
C GLU A 248 14.52 -22.67 -10.60
N CYS A 249 13.48 -23.41 -10.97
CA CYS A 249 12.72 -24.26 -10.06
C CYS A 249 12.97 -25.73 -10.42
N ASN A 250 13.34 -26.53 -9.42
CA ASN A 250 13.58 -27.97 -9.59
C ASN A 250 12.75 -28.77 -8.56
N ARG A 251 11.42 -28.73 -8.71
CA ARG A 251 10.48 -29.52 -7.88
C ARG A 251 10.14 -30.85 -8.58
N LYS A 252 8.85 -31.08 -8.90
CA LYS A 252 8.36 -32.24 -9.68
C LYS A 252 8.61 -32.10 -11.18
N ARG A 253 8.81 -30.86 -11.63
CA ARG A 253 9.11 -30.50 -13.02
C ARG A 253 10.13 -29.36 -12.99
N LYS A 254 11.11 -29.40 -13.89
CA LYS A 254 12.10 -28.32 -14.03
C LYS A 254 11.45 -27.21 -14.83
N TYR A 255 11.30 -26.03 -14.23
CA TYR A 255 10.75 -24.86 -14.90
C TYR A 255 11.50 -23.59 -14.50
N HIS A 256 11.40 -22.59 -15.34
CA HIS A 256 11.93 -21.26 -15.14
C HIS A 256 10.79 -20.25 -15.08
N ALA A 257 10.99 -19.19 -14.32
CA ALA A 257 10.03 -18.11 -14.22
C ALA A 257 10.73 -16.75 -14.18
N THR A 258 10.14 -15.75 -14.84
CA THR A 258 10.53 -14.35 -14.73
C THR A 258 9.32 -13.47 -14.52
N ALA A 259 9.48 -12.37 -13.79
CA ALA A 259 8.39 -11.45 -13.51
C ALA A 259 8.79 -9.99 -13.72
N CYS A 260 7.81 -9.15 -14.05
CA CYS A 260 7.92 -7.70 -14.09
C CYS A 260 6.63 -7.08 -13.51
N ASP A 261 6.72 -5.87 -12.99
CA ASP A 261 5.70 -5.18 -12.17
C ASP A 261 5.10 -3.95 -12.87
N GLN A 262 5.47 -3.68 -14.12
CA GLN A 262 4.90 -2.61 -14.92
C GLN A 262 3.72 -3.15 -15.75
N SER A 263 2.62 -2.39 -15.83
CA SER A 263 1.53 -2.76 -16.73
C SER A 263 2.03 -2.84 -18.19
N GLY A 264 1.59 -3.86 -18.92
CA GLY A 264 2.02 -4.13 -20.30
C GLY A 264 3.44 -4.67 -20.45
N CYS A 265 4.16 -4.91 -19.35
CA CYS A 265 5.54 -5.40 -19.44
C CYS A 265 5.61 -6.84 -19.96
N ILE A 266 6.54 -7.08 -20.88
CA ILE A 266 6.87 -8.43 -21.35
C ILE A 266 8.01 -8.94 -20.48
N ALA A 267 7.71 -9.87 -19.57
CA ALA A 267 8.71 -10.53 -18.76
C ALA A 267 9.77 -11.19 -19.66
N LYS A 268 11.01 -10.72 -19.53
CA LYS A 268 12.13 -11.15 -20.39
C LYS A 268 12.61 -12.55 -20.01
N MET A 269 13.12 -13.27 -20.99
CA MET A 269 13.85 -14.52 -20.76
C MET A 269 15.35 -14.29 -20.90
N PRO A 270 16.20 -15.06 -20.19
CA PRO A 270 17.62 -15.13 -20.47
C PRO A 270 17.83 -15.78 -21.84
N GLY A 271 18.62 -15.15 -22.69
CA GLY A 271 18.78 -15.51 -24.11
C GLY A 271 19.32 -16.92 -24.42
N ASN A 272 19.61 -17.77 -23.42
CA ASN A 272 20.29 -19.05 -23.62
C ASN A 272 19.49 -20.29 -23.16
N LYS A 273 18.22 -20.17 -22.73
CA LYS A 273 17.40 -21.32 -22.29
C LYS A 273 16.09 -21.45 -23.06
N PHE A 274 16.19 -21.46 -24.39
CA PHE A 274 15.07 -21.85 -25.25
C PHE A 274 14.76 -23.35 -25.03
N PRO A 275 13.50 -23.74 -24.79
CA PRO A 275 13.03 -25.01 -25.32
C PRO A 275 13.18 -24.87 -26.82
N LYS A 276 14.22 -25.50 -27.40
CA LYS A 276 14.25 -25.68 -28.85
C LYS A 276 12.93 -26.37 -29.19
N GLU A 277 12.13 -25.77 -30.07
CA GLU A 277 10.97 -26.45 -30.64
C GLU A 277 11.43 -27.86 -30.99
N THR A 278 10.89 -28.88 -30.32
CA THR A 278 10.90 -30.20 -30.93
C THR A 278 9.99 -30.05 -32.12
N PRO A 279 10.52 -29.99 -33.35
CA PRO A 279 9.68 -29.77 -34.51
C PRO A 279 8.63 -30.87 -34.51
N PHE A 280 7.37 -30.51 -34.73
CA PHE A 280 6.30 -31.49 -34.89
C PHE A 280 6.73 -32.46 -35.99
N GLN A 281 6.83 -33.74 -35.68
CA GLN A 281 7.30 -34.76 -36.61
C GLN A 281 6.20 -35.77 -36.85
N CYS A 282 6.03 -36.15 -38.12
CA CYS A 282 5.13 -37.21 -38.53
C CYS A 282 5.92 -38.33 -39.21
N PRO A 283 5.53 -39.60 -39.02
CA PRO A 283 5.92 -40.65 -39.93
C PRO A 283 5.31 -40.35 -41.29
N THR A 284 6.13 -40.20 -42.32
CA THR A 284 5.68 -39.96 -43.70
C THR A 284 6.20 -41.03 -44.63
N CYS A 285 5.41 -41.39 -45.63
CA CYS A 285 5.82 -42.29 -46.71
C CYS A 285 5.27 -41.76 -48.04
N PRO A 286 5.98 -41.97 -49.17
CA PRO A 286 5.44 -41.69 -50.49
C PRO A 286 4.19 -42.54 -50.77
N MET A 287 3.47 -42.26 -51.86
CA MET A 287 2.34 -43.10 -52.29
C MET A 287 2.83 -44.54 -52.53
N CYS A 288 2.32 -45.47 -51.72
CA CYS A 288 2.64 -46.90 -51.74
C CYS A 288 1.41 -47.71 -52.15
N LYS A 289 1.64 -48.93 -52.64
CA LYS A 289 0.57 -49.85 -53.09
C LYS A 289 0.03 -50.72 -51.96
N SER A 290 0.72 -50.77 -50.82
CA SER A 290 0.28 -51.50 -49.62
C SER A 290 0.73 -50.80 -48.33
N PRO A 291 0.08 -51.13 -47.18
CA PRO A 291 0.51 -50.66 -45.87
C PRO A 291 1.95 -51.09 -45.53
N ASP A 292 2.31 -52.35 -45.79
CA ASP A 292 3.64 -52.90 -45.48
C ASP A 292 4.74 -52.19 -46.28
N GLU A 293 4.46 -51.84 -47.53
CA GLU A 293 5.39 -51.07 -48.36
C GLU A 293 5.60 -49.66 -47.79
N CYS A 294 4.54 -49.03 -47.29
CA CYS A 294 4.65 -47.72 -46.63
C CYS A 294 5.39 -47.80 -45.31
N GLU A 295 5.21 -48.85 -44.50
CA GLU A 295 5.96 -49.03 -43.25
C GLU A 295 7.46 -49.14 -43.52
N ASN A 296 7.85 -49.93 -44.53
CA ASN A 296 9.25 -50.05 -44.94
C ASN A 296 9.85 -48.75 -45.50
N LYS A 297 9.02 -47.88 -46.09
CA LYS A 297 9.43 -46.58 -46.66
C LYS A 297 9.14 -45.39 -45.73
N THR A 298 8.77 -45.64 -44.48
CA THR A 298 8.41 -44.57 -43.54
C THR A 298 9.66 -43.84 -43.04
N THR A 299 9.65 -42.52 -43.16
CA THR A 299 10.67 -41.63 -42.58
C THR A 299 10.04 -40.64 -41.62
N MET A 300 10.77 -40.27 -40.56
CA MET A 300 10.33 -39.21 -39.65
C MET A 300 10.60 -37.84 -40.27
N THR A 301 9.53 -37.13 -40.63
CA THR A 301 9.62 -35.84 -41.32
C THR A 301 9.22 -34.70 -40.41
N LYS A 302 10.05 -33.65 -40.39
CA LYS A 302 9.78 -32.39 -39.67
C LYS A 302 8.72 -31.59 -40.41
N CYS A 303 7.59 -31.38 -39.76
CA CYS A 303 6.49 -30.62 -40.27
C CYS A 303 6.60 -29.14 -39.84
N THR A 304 6.97 -28.24 -40.75
CA THR A 304 7.23 -26.82 -40.44
C THR A 304 5.97 -25.97 -40.26
N LYS A 305 4.80 -26.44 -40.69
CA LYS A 305 3.58 -25.65 -40.83
C LYS A 305 2.28 -26.39 -40.47
N THR A 306 2.35 -27.62 -39.97
CA THR A 306 1.20 -28.52 -39.74
C THR A 306 1.17 -29.04 -38.31
N THR A 307 -0.02 -29.30 -37.77
CA THR A 307 -0.23 -29.77 -36.39
C THR A 307 -0.87 -31.17 -36.30
N ARG A 308 -1.05 -31.85 -37.45
CA ARG A 308 -1.63 -33.20 -37.53
C ARG A 308 -0.89 -34.06 -38.55
N CYS A 309 -0.79 -35.35 -38.24
CA CYS A 309 -0.37 -36.38 -39.18
C CYS A 309 -1.61 -37.01 -39.83
N MET A 310 -1.56 -37.26 -41.13
CA MET A 310 -2.63 -37.93 -41.87
C MET A 310 -2.13 -39.26 -42.40
N VAL A 311 -3.00 -40.27 -42.33
CA VAL A 311 -2.88 -41.51 -43.09
C VAL A 311 -3.97 -41.49 -44.15
N LEU A 312 -3.59 -41.60 -45.42
CA LEU A 312 -4.50 -41.77 -46.54
C LEU A 312 -4.51 -43.25 -46.90
N ARG A 313 -5.68 -43.85 -46.90
CA ARG A 313 -5.94 -45.18 -47.44
C ARG A 313 -7.09 -45.07 -48.42
N VAL A 314 -6.83 -45.45 -49.67
CA VAL A 314 -7.85 -45.60 -50.71
C VAL A 314 -7.88 -47.09 -51.04
N ASP A 315 -8.99 -47.75 -50.73
CA ASP A 315 -9.17 -49.17 -51.01
C ASP A 315 -9.37 -49.39 -52.53
N ASP A 316 -9.04 -50.61 -52.98
CA ASP A 316 -9.13 -51.02 -54.38
C ASP A 316 -10.55 -50.78 -54.94
N THR A 317 -10.62 -50.18 -56.13
CA THR A 317 -11.82 -50.24 -56.97
C THR A 317 -11.48 -51.01 -58.25
N VAL A 318 -12.50 -51.44 -59.01
CA VAL A 318 -12.36 -52.32 -60.19
C VAL A 318 -11.29 -51.87 -61.21
N ASN A 319 -10.88 -50.60 -61.19
CA ASN A 319 -9.86 -50.03 -62.09
C ASN A 319 -8.66 -49.36 -61.41
N THR A 320 -8.46 -49.43 -60.09
CA THR A 320 -7.33 -48.78 -59.41
C THR A 320 -6.76 -49.61 -58.26
N LYS A 321 -5.43 -49.80 -58.26
CA LYS A 321 -4.68 -50.38 -57.13
C LYS A 321 -4.78 -49.47 -55.89
N GLY A 322 -4.86 -50.06 -54.72
CA GLY A 322 -5.00 -49.38 -53.43
C GLY A 322 -3.84 -48.41 -53.21
N ILE A 323 -4.15 -47.25 -52.66
CA ILE A 323 -3.17 -46.19 -52.41
C ILE A 323 -3.04 -45.98 -50.92
N PHE A 324 -1.81 -46.06 -50.42
CA PHE A 324 -1.48 -45.78 -49.04
C PHE A 324 -0.44 -44.66 -48.96
N ALA A 325 -0.66 -43.65 -48.14
CA ALA A 325 0.31 -42.57 -47.91
C ALA A 325 0.23 -42.02 -46.49
N ARG A 326 1.35 -41.53 -45.96
CA ARG A 326 1.41 -40.81 -44.68
C ARG A 326 2.02 -39.44 -44.88
N ASN A 327 1.34 -38.38 -44.43
CA ASN A 327 1.77 -36.99 -44.70
C ASN A 327 1.45 -36.02 -43.56
N CYS A 328 2.19 -34.91 -43.53
CA CYS A 328 1.91 -33.72 -42.70
C CYS A 328 0.70 -32.96 -43.29
N ILE A 329 -0.34 -32.64 -42.51
CA ILE A 329 -1.50 -31.86 -43.02
C ILE A 329 -1.83 -30.61 -42.20
N ARG A 330 -2.17 -29.53 -42.89
CA ARG A 330 -2.73 -28.31 -42.27
C ARG A 330 -4.24 -28.50 -42.08
N PRO A 331 -4.78 -28.30 -40.86
CA PRO A 331 -6.23 -28.17 -40.72
C PRO A 331 -6.69 -26.94 -41.53
N ARG A 332 -7.75 -27.07 -42.32
CA ARG A 332 -8.38 -25.90 -42.96
C ARG A 332 -9.02 -25.03 -41.87
N PRO A 333 -8.91 -23.69 -41.96
CA PRO A 333 -9.73 -22.81 -41.11
C PRO A 333 -11.21 -23.06 -41.46
N HIS A 334 -12.04 -23.23 -40.43
CA HIS A 334 -13.49 -23.28 -40.56
C HIS A 334 -14.07 -21.88 -40.74
#